data_AF-A0A942Y786-F1
#
_entry.id   AF-A0A942Y786-F1
#
_cell.length_a   1.000
_cell.length_b   1.000
_cell.length_c   1.000
_cell.angle_alpha   90.00
_cell.angle_beta   90.00
_cell.angle_gamma   90.00
#
_symmetry.space_group_name_H-M   'P 1'
#
loop_
_entity.id
_entity.type
_entity.pdbx_description
1 polymer ?
#
loop_
_entity_poly.entity_id
_entity_poly.type
_entity_poly.pdbx_seq_one_letter_code
_entity_poly.pdbx_strand_id
1 'polypeptide(L)'
;MSQILDQEKVNEFVDRFYDRLMKDDYYINMFKERNVDIEQLKNRQRTFINRLVSEETTHDHENQVKDRHPFQIAPERAEMWFINMKETINEMDWDSASKGRLIEKVEFLLNKMVK
;
A
#
# COMPACT_ATOMS: atom_id res chain seq x y z
N MET A 1 -8.33 -2.99 -23.10
CA MET A 1 -8.64 -3.80 -21.90
C MET A 1 -7.32 -4.09 -21.18
N SER A 2 -6.86 -3.17 -20.33
CA SER A 2 -5.61 -3.36 -19.57
C SER A 2 -5.95 -4.06 -18.26
N GLN A 3 -5.79 -5.39 -18.19
CA GLN A 3 -5.58 -6.03 -16.90
C GLN A 3 -4.19 -5.62 -16.43
N ILE A 4 -4.10 -4.70 -15.47
CA ILE A 4 -2.83 -4.10 -15.06
C ILE A 4 -2.03 -5.03 -14.15
N LEU A 5 -2.63 -6.01 -13.47
CA LEU A 5 -1.92 -7.01 -12.66
C LEU A 5 -2.83 -8.21 -12.34
N ASP A 6 -2.24 -9.41 -12.29
CA ASP A 6 -2.92 -10.63 -11.82
C ASP A 6 -3.18 -10.56 -10.30
N GLN A 7 -4.30 -11.10 -9.85
CA GLN A 7 -4.66 -11.18 -8.43
C GLN A 7 -3.60 -11.96 -7.63
N GLU A 8 -3.01 -13.00 -8.21
CA GLU A 8 -1.93 -13.76 -7.55
C GLU A 8 -0.71 -12.87 -7.29
N LYS A 9 -0.35 -12.03 -8.26
CA LYS A 9 0.75 -11.06 -8.12
C LYS A 9 0.46 -10.03 -7.04
N VAL A 10 -0.78 -9.53 -6.95
CA VAL A 10 -1.17 -8.59 -5.88
C VAL A 10 -1.12 -9.25 -4.50
N ASN A 11 -1.55 -10.50 -4.39
CA ASN A 11 -1.48 -11.25 -3.14
C ASN A 11 -0.03 -11.41 -2.67
N GLU A 12 0.85 -11.87 -3.56
CA GLU A 12 2.28 -12.03 -3.29
C GLU A 12 2.94 -10.72 -2.88
N PHE A 13 2.65 -9.63 -3.61
CA PHE A 13 3.15 -8.30 -3.27
C PHE A 13 2.76 -7.88 -1.86
N VAL A 14 1.49 -8.06 -1.49
CA VAL A 14 1.02 -7.68 -0.15
C VAL A 14 1.70 -8.54 0.91
N ASP A 15 1.84 -9.84 0.70
CA ASP A 15 2.52 -10.69 1.70
C ASP A 15 3.98 -10.28 1.90
N ARG A 16 4.74 -10.11 0.81
CA ARG A 16 6.14 -9.66 0.88
C ARG A 16 6.27 -8.27 1.53
N PHE A 17 5.32 -7.38 1.25
CA PHE A 17 5.29 -6.05 1.84
C PHE A 17 5.11 -6.10 3.37
N TYR A 18 4.18 -6.93 3.86
CA TYR A 18 3.99 -7.10 5.30
C TYR A 18 5.13 -7.86 5.96
N ASP A 19 5.72 -8.85 5.28
CA ASP A 19 6.92 -9.54 5.78
C ASP A 19 8.10 -8.58 5.96
N ARG A 20 8.19 -7.54 5.12
CA ARG A 20 9.17 -6.46 5.27
C ARG A 20 8.80 -5.52 6.42
N LEU A 21 7.56 -5.03 6.47
CA LEU A 21 7.09 -4.15 7.55
C LEU A 21 7.26 -4.79 8.94
N MET A 22 7.03 -6.11 9.04
CA MET A 22 7.13 -6.85 10.30
C MET A 22 8.58 -7.16 10.73
N LYS A 23 9.59 -6.62 10.04
CA LYS A 23 10.99 -6.59 10.49
C LYS A 23 11.36 -5.28 11.18
N ASP A 24 10.50 -4.27 11.10
CA ASP A 24 10.71 -2.97 11.72
C ASP A 24 9.93 -2.90 13.05
N ASP A 25 10.68 -2.79 14.15
CA ASP A 25 10.16 -2.75 15.52
C ASP A 25 9.09 -1.68 15.70
N TYR A 26 9.13 -0.57 14.94
CA TYR A 26 8.11 0.46 14.99
C TYR A 26 6.73 -0.08 14.59
N TYR A 27 6.63 -0.77 13.45
CA TYR A 27 5.35 -1.30 12.96
C TYR A 27 4.87 -2.47 13.83
N ILE A 28 5.79 -3.32 14.29
CA ILE A 28 5.47 -4.41 15.22
C ILE A 28 4.81 -3.84 16.49
N ASN A 29 5.43 -2.84 17.11
CA ASN A 29 4.91 -2.21 18.32
C ASN A 29 3.60 -1.49 18.05
N MET A 30 3.49 -0.71 16.96
CA MET A 30 2.25 -0.01 16.62
C MET A 30 1.07 -0.96 16.40
N PHE A 31 1.27 -2.07 15.68
CA PHE A 31 0.21 -3.05 15.45
C PHE A 31 -0.22 -3.74 16.74
N LYS A 32 0.74 -4.05 17.62
CA LYS A 32 0.46 -4.65 18.93
C LYS A 32 -0.28 -3.70 19.85
N GLU A 33 0.14 -2.45 19.97
CA GLU A 33 -0.49 -1.42 20.81
C GLU A 33 -1.94 -1.15 20.38
N ARG A 34 -2.20 -1.19 19.07
CA ARG A 34 -3.54 -0.94 18.50
C ARG A 34 -4.39 -2.21 18.35
N ASN A 35 -3.90 -3.37 18.81
CA ASN A 35 -4.54 -4.67 18.66
C ASN A 35 -5.01 -4.94 17.21
N VAL A 36 -4.12 -4.64 16.24
CA VAL A 36 -4.42 -4.77 14.81
C VAL A 36 -4.30 -6.22 14.38
N ASP A 37 -5.36 -6.73 13.76
CA ASP A 37 -5.33 -8.01 13.04
C ASP A 37 -4.63 -7.81 11.69
N ILE A 38 -3.39 -8.31 11.60
CA ILE A 38 -2.52 -8.17 10.42
C ILE A 38 -3.13 -8.86 9.21
N GLU A 39 -3.80 -10.01 9.38
CA GLU A 39 -4.39 -10.75 8.26
C GLU A 39 -5.62 -10.01 7.70
N GLN A 40 -6.43 -9.41 8.58
CA GLN A 40 -7.47 -8.49 8.12
C GLN A 40 -6.90 -7.27 7.39
N LEU A 41 -5.78 -6.72 7.88
CA LEU A 41 -5.14 -5.57 7.26
C LEU A 41 -4.57 -5.91 5.87
N LYS A 42 -3.89 -7.06 5.74
CA LYS A 42 -3.44 -7.60 4.45
C LYS A 42 -4.60 -7.75 3.46
N ASN A 43 -5.73 -8.33 3.89
CA ASN A 43 -6.91 -8.49 3.03
C ASN A 43 -7.49 -7.16 2.54
N ARG A 44 -7.52 -6.15 3.41
CA ARG A 44 -7.91 -4.78 3.03
C ARG A 44 -6.93 -4.18 2.03
N GLN A 45 -5.62 -4.37 2.25
CA GLN A 45 -4.58 -3.86 1.37
C GLN A 45 -4.64 -4.53 -0.01
N ARG A 46 -4.80 -5.86 -0.09
CA ARG A 46 -5.02 -6.60 -1.34
C ARG A 46 -6.20 -6.05 -2.12
N THR A 47 -7.34 -5.87 -1.44
CA THR A 47 -8.56 -5.32 -2.06
C THR A 47 -8.34 -3.91 -2.59
N PHE A 48 -7.66 -3.06 -1.81
CA PHE A 48 -7.34 -1.69 -2.21
C PHE A 48 -6.41 -1.64 -3.42
N ILE A 49 -5.32 -2.42 -3.41
CA ILE A 49 -4.37 -2.48 -4.52
C ILE A 49 -5.03 -3.04 -5.78
N ASN A 50 -5.85 -4.10 -5.65
CA ASN A 50 -6.62 -4.64 -6.77
C ASN A 50 -7.52 -3.57 -7.41
N ARG A 51 -8.24 -2.79 -6.61
CA ARG A 51 -9.05 -1.68 -7.11
C ARG A 51 -8.19 -0.59 -7.77
N LEU A 52 -7.08 -0.25 -7.13
CA LEU A 52 -6.16 0.78 -7.61
C LEU A 52 -5.54 0.42 -8.97
N VAL A 53 -5.28 -0.86 -9.23
CA VAL A 53 -4.79 -1.32 -10.53
C VAL A 53 -5.91 -1.56 -11.55
N SER A 54 -7.13 -1.86 -11.11
CA SER A 54 -8.27 -2.11 -12.02
C SER A 54 -9.04 -0.86 -12.44
N GLU A 55 -9.09 0.17 -11.59
CA GLU A 55 -9.89 1.38 -11.82
C GLU A 55 -9.03 2.54 -12.35
N GLU A 56 -9.58 3.30 -13.31
CA GLU A 56 -8.95 4.50 -13.88
C GLU A 56 -9.16 5.76 -13.02
N THR A 57 -10.12 5.77 -12.09
CA THR A 57 -10.52 6.98 -11.36
C THR A 57 -9.93 7.07 -9.95
N THR A 58 -9.07 8.07 -9.72
CA THR A 58 -8.36 8.30 -8.44
C THR A 58 -9.19 8.98 -7.35
N HIS A 59 -10.34 9.57 -7.70
CA HIS A 59 -11.12 10.42 -6.77
C HIS A 59 -11.77 9.62 -5.62
N ASP A 60 -12.31 8.44 -5.91
CA ASP A 60 -12.94 7.57 -4.90
C ASP A 60 -11.91 6.96 -3.94
N HIS A 61 -10.69 6.73 -4.42
CA HIS A 61 -9.58 6.24 -3.60
C HIS A 61 -9.09 7.31 -2.62
N GLU A 62 -9.06 8.59 -3.01
CA GLU A 62 -8.63 9.67 -2.12
C GLU A 62 -9.54 9.80 -0.89
N ASN A 63 -10.86 9.77 -1.08
CA ASN A 63 -11.83 9.83 0.02
C ASN A 63 -11.72 8.59 0.93
N GLN A 64 -11.65 7.40 0.34
CA GLN A 64 -11.50 6.16 1.12
C GLN A 64 -10.21 6.15 1.96
N VAL A 65 -9.13 6.68 1.41
CA VAL A 65 -7.84 6.75 2.10
C VAL A 65 -7.88 7.77 3.24
N LYS A 66 -8.50 8.94 3.03
CA LYS A 66 -8.70 9.96 4.09
C LYS A 66 -9.62 9.46 5.21
N ASP A 67 -10.73 8.81 4.88
CA ASP A 67 -11.68 8.30 5.87
C ASP A 67 -11.08 7.19 6.75
N ARG A 68 -10.19 6.37 6.17
CA ARG A 68 -9.49 5.29 6.90
C ARG A 68 -8.30 5.77 7.70
N HIS A 69 -7.76 6.95 7.38
CA HIS A 69 -6.68 7.60 8.10
C HIS A 69 -7.14 8.96 8.63
N PRO A 70 -8.11 8.99 9.57
CA PRO A 70 -8.65 10.24 10.12
C PRO A 70 -7.61 11.00 10.97
N PHE A 71 -6.46 10.39 11.23
CA PHE A 71 -5.33 10.97 11.96
C PHE A 71 -4.20 11.28 10.98
N GLN A 72 -3.52 12.41 11.17
CA GLN A 72 -2.35 12.75 10.38
C GLN A 72 -1.24 11.72 10.61
N ILE A 73 -0.81 11.09 9.52
CA ILE A 73 0.37 10.22 9.53
C ILE A 73 1.59 11.14 9.58
N ALA A 74 2.54 10.86 10.48
CA ALA A 74 3.77 11.64 10.52
C ALA A 74 4.53 11.45 9.19
N PRO A 75 5.09 12.51 8.59
CA PRO A 75 5.74 12.43 7.28
C PRO A 75 6.79 11.32 7.18
N GLU A 76 7.67 11.23 8.17
CA GLU A 76 8.73 10.21 8.24
C GLU A 76 8.16 8.79 8.18
N ARG A 77 6.98 8.56 8.78
CA ARG A 77 6.35 7.24 8.83
C ARG A 77 5.65 6.85 7.52
N ALA A 78 5.06 7.85 6.86
CA ALA A 78 4.53 7.66 5.52
C ALA A 78 5.66 7.39 4.52
N GLU A 79 6.80 8.07 4.68
CA GLU A 79 7.99 7.86 3.88
C GLU A 79 8.58 6.46 4.07
N MET A 80 8.79 6.00 5.32
CA MET A 80 9.26 4.63 5.58
C MET A 80 8.31 3.56 5.03
N TRP A 81 7.00 3.75 5.20
CA TRP A 81 5.99 2.84 4.66
C TRP A 81 6.09 2.78 3.13
N PHE A 82 6.29 3.94 2.50
CA PHE A 82 6.37 4.05 1.05
C PHE A 82 7.68 3.52 0.47
N ILE A 83 8.81 3.71 1.16
CA ILE A 83 10.09 3.11 0.79
C ILE A 83 9.96 1.59 0.80
N ASN A 84 9.43 1.01 1.87
CA ASN A 84 9.19 -0.44 1.96
C ASN A 84 8.29 -0.94 0.82
N MET A 85 7.27 -0.16 0.43
CA MET A 85 6.41 -0.49 -0.71
C MET A 85 7.15 -0.42 -2.04
N LYS A 86 7.90 0.66 -2.30
CA LYS A 86 8.71 0.84 -3.52
C LYS A 86 9.72 -0.30 -3.67
N GLU A 87 10.43 -0.64 -2.61
CA GLU A 87 11.38 -1.76 -2.60
C GLU A 87 10.70 -3.08 -2.91
N THR A 88 9.56 -3.35 -2.27
CA THR A 88 8.80 -4.58 -2.53
C THR A 88 8.34 -4.64 -3.99
N ILE A 89 7.80 -3.56 -4.55
CA ILE A 89 7.39 -3.49 -5.98
C ILE A 89 8.59 -3.71 -6.90
N ASN A 90 9.75 -3.14 -6.58
CA ASN A 90 10.95 -3.29 -7.39
C ASN A 90 11.44 -4.74 -7.44
N GLU A 91 11.30 -5.49 -6.35
CA GLU A 91 11.63 -6.92 -6.24
C GLU A 91 10.63 -7.85 -6.93
N MET A 92 9.42 -7.37 -7.26
CA MET A 92 8.42 -8.19 -7.96
C MET A 92 8.79 -8.40 -9.43
N ASP A 93 8.41 -9.54 -10.01
CA ASP A 93 8.58 -9.82 -11.45
C ASP A 93 7.40 -9.25 -12.28
N TRP A 94 7.34 -7.92 -12.31
CA TRP A 94 6.33 -7.12 -13.01
C TRP A 94 6.98 -6.23 -14.07
N ASP A 95 6.24 -5.88 -15.12
CA ASP A 95 6.74 -4.95 -16.13
C ASP A 95 6.91 -3.53 -15.54
N SER A 96 7.89 -2.79 -16.05
CA SER A 96 8.23 -1.46 -15.54
C SER A 96 7.08 -0.46 -15.62
N ALA A 97 6.15 -0.60 -16.59
CA ALA A 97 5.02 0.30 -16.73
C ALA A 97 3.96 0.05 -15.65
N SER A 98 3.72 -1.20 -15.26
CA SER A 98 2.82 -1.55 -14.17
C SER A 98 3.40 -1.18 -12.80
N LYS A 99 4.71 -1.40 -12.60
CA LYS A 99 5.43 -0.92 -11.40
C LYS A 99 5.32 0.60 -11.25
N GLY A 100 5.66 1.34 -12.31
CA GLY A 100 5.63 2.81 -12.31
C GLY A 100 4.22 3.35 -12.02
N ARG A 101 3.20 2.83 -12.70
CA ARG A 101 1.81 3.25 -12.48
C ARG A 101 1.33 3.03 -11.05
N LEU A 102 1.68 1.90 -10.42
CA LEU A 102 1.30 1.65 -9.04
C LEU A 102 2.01 2.63 -8.08
N ILE A 103 3.32 2.83 -8.28
CA ILE A 103 4.11 3.75 -7.45
C ILE A 103 3.56 5.17 -7.54
N GLU A 104 3.30 5.69 -8.74
CA GLU A 104 2.75 7.04 -8.95
C GLU A 104 1.39 7.21 -8.28
N LYS A 105 0.48 6.23 -8.43
CA LYS A 105 -0.84 6.27 -7.80
C LYS A 105 -0.75 6.28 -6.27
N VAL A 106 0.13 5.46 -5.69
CA VAL A 106 0.31 5.41 -4.24
C VAL A 106 0.99 6.69 -3.72
N GLU A 107 1.99 7.23 -4.42
CA GLU A 107 2.65 8.49 -4.09
C GLU A 107 1.66 9.64 -4.04
N PHE A 108 0.80 9.73 -5.06
CA PHE A 108 -0.25 10.73 -5.13
C PHE A 108 -1.16 10.67 -3.90
N LEU A 109 -1.59 9.47 -3.49
CA LEU A 109 -2.48 9.30 -2.33
C LEU A 109 -1.78 9.58 -1.00
N LEU A 110 -0.51 9.19 -0.86
CA LEU A 110 0.30 9.50 0.34
C LEU A 110 0.46 10.99 0.54
N ASN A 111 0.76 11.74 -0.53
CA ASN A 111 0.89 13.20 -0.49
C ASN A 111 -0.41 13.92 -0.07
N LYS A 112 -1.57 13.25 -0.14
CA LYS A 112 -2.86 13.78 0.35
C LYS A 112 -3.11 13.48 1.83
N MET A 113 -2.40 12.52 2.41
CA MET A 113 -2.52 12.12 3.81
C MET A 113 -1.47 12.77 4.71
N VAL A 114 -0.29 13.04 4.16
CA VAL A 114 0.82 13.69 4.86
C VAL A 114 0.63 15.22 4.78
N LYS A 115 0.74 15.90 5.92
CA LYS A 115 0.72 17.36 6.04
C LYS A 115 1.89 17.82 6.89
#